data_AF-A0A951ME76-F1
#
_entry.id   AF-A0A951ME76-F1
#
_cell.length_a   1.000
_cell.length_b   1.000
_cell.length_c   1.000
_cell.angle_alpha   90.00
_cell.angle_beta   90.00
_cell.angle_gamma   90.00
#
_symmetry.space_group_name_H-M   'P 1'
#
loop_
_entity.id
_entity.type
_entity.pdbx_description
1 polymer ?
#
loop_
_entity_poly.entity_id
_entity_poly.type
_entity_poly.pdbx_seq_one_letter_code
_entity_poly.pdbx_strand_id
1 'polypeptide(L)' 'MKKFEKKFIGKGSRVKSLEIVRLTISEVALREALENDLTDFKGSKFLVIEVASLKKADKYGRSHTVYINKKLE' A
#
# COMPACT_ATOMS: atom_id res chain seq x y z
N MET A 1 3.58 -15.02 16.12
CA MET A 1 3.41 -13.76 15.36
C MET A 1 2.70 -14.11 14.06
N LYS A 2 1.59 -13.45 13.72
CA LYS A 2 0.96 -13.58 12.40
C LYS A 2 1.96 -13.08 11.36
N LYS A 3 2.33 -13.91 10.38
CA LYS A 3 3.25 -13.49 9.31
C LYS A 3 2.44 -12.62 8.36
N PHE A 4 2.98 -11.46 7.98
CA PHE A 4 2.37 -10.60 6.97
C PHE A 4 3.33 -10.52 5.79
N GLU A 5 2.82 -10.75 4.59
CA GLU A 5 3.57 -10.56 3.36
C GLU A 5 3.29 -9.17 2.80
N LYS A 6 4.36 -8.44 2.46
CA LYS A 6 4.29 -7.09 1.90
C LYS A 6 4.42 -7.16 0.38
N LYS A 7 3.33 -6.96 -0.35
CA LYS A 7 3.34 -6.83 -1.82
C LYS A 7 3.50 -5.36 -2.19
N PHE A 8 4.60 -4.98 -2.84
CA PHE A 8 4.79 -3.61 -3.35
C PHE A 8 3.77 -3.32 -4.45
N ILE A 9 3.06 -2.19 -4.36
CA ILE A 9 2.02 -1.81 -5.32
C ILE A 9 2.17 -0.43 -5.92
N GLY A 10 3.12 0.37 -5.42
CA GLY A 10 3.35 1.69 -5.98
C GLY A 10 4.17 2.61 -5.09
N LYS A 11 4.25 3.86 -5.54
CA LYS A 11 4.97 4.93 -4.85
C LYS A 11 4.10 6.18 -4.81
N GLY A 12 4.30 6.98 -3.78
CA GLY A 12 3.54 8.22 -3.55
C GLY A 12 4.44 9.41 -3.22
N SER A 13 3.84 10.59 -3.27
CA SER A 13 4.47 11.85 -2.88
C SER A 13 3.58 12.62 -1.90
N ARG A 14 4.21 13.41 -1.04
CA ARG A 14 3.51 14.29 -0.09
C ARG A 14 2.95 15.50 -0.83
N VAL A 15 1.70 15.88 -0.54
CA VAL A 15 1.06 17.05 -1.14
C VAL A 15 1.23 18.28 -0.24
N LYS A 16 2.18 19.16 -0.59
CA LYS A 16 2.39 20.51 0.00
C LYS A 16 2.36 20.52 1.54
N SER A 17 1.61 21.44 2.16
CA SER A 17 1.51 21.66 3.62
C SER A 17 0.66 20.63 4.36
N LEU A 18 0.06 19.67 3.65
CA LEU A 18 -0.82 18.66 4.24
C LEU A 18 -0.06 17.33 4.45
N GLU A 19 -0.49 16.52 5.42
CA GLU A 19 -0.03 15.13 5.60
C GLU A 19 -0.71 14.15 4.63
N ILE A 20 -1.02 14.62 3.42
CA ILE A 20 -1.66 13.79 2.40
C ILE A 20 -0.56 13.12 1.58
N VAL A 21 -0.60 11.79 1.52
CA VAL A 21 0.23 10.99 0.61
C VAL A 21 -0.64 10.56 -0.58
N ARG A 22 -0.33 11.09 -1.77
CA ARG A 22 -1.04 10.72 -2.99
C ARG A 22 -0.47 9.42 -3.54
N LEU A 23 -1.34 8.42 -3.75
CA LEU A 23 -0.99 7.11 -4.28
C LEU A 23 -1.59 6.91 -5.67
N THR A 24 -0.86 6.19 -6.51
CA THR A 24 -1.36 5.72 -7.81
C THR A 24 -1.09 4.23 -7.90
N ILE A 25 -2.15 3.46 -8.07
CA ILE A 25 -2.13 2.00 -8.21
C ILE A 25 -2.71 1.70 -9.58
N SER A 26 -2.10 0.78 -10.32
CA SER A 26 -2.65 0.36 -11.62
C SER A 26 -3.94 -0.43 -11.43
N GLU A 27 -4.85 -0.35 -12.39
CA GLU A 27 -6.10 -1.11 -12.35
C GLU A 27 -5.85 -2.62 -12.19
N VAL A 28 -4.88 -3.16 -12.94
CA VAL A 28 -4.49 -4.58 -12.87
C VAL A 28 -4.04 -4.98 -11.46
N ALA A 29 -3.16 -4.19 -10.84
CA ALA A 29 -2.68 -4.49 -9.48
C ALA A 29 -3.81 -4.37 -8.44
N LEU A 30 -4.75 -3.44 -8.63
CA LEU A 30 -5.92 -3.31 -7.77
C LEU A 30 -6.85 -4.53 -7.89
N ARG A 31 -7.11 -5.02 -9.10
CA ARG A 31 -7.93 -6.22 -9.31
C ARG A 31 -7.31 -7.45 -8.66
N GLU A 32 -6.02 -7.71 -8.90
CA GLU A 32 -5.31 -8.82 -8.27
C GLU A 32 -5.39 -8.76 -6.73
N ALA A 33 -5.26 -7.56 -6.16
CA ALA A 33 -5.33 -7.34 -4.73
C ALA A 33 -6.73 -7.62 -4.13
N LEU A 34 -7.78 -7.20 -4.83
CA LEU A 34 -9.16 -7.43 -4.42
C LEU A 34 -9.53 -8.92 -4.48
N GLU A 35 -8.90 -9.69 -5.37
CA GLU A 35 -9.13 -11.13 -5.48
C GLU A 35 -8.33 -11.93 -4.44
N ASN A 36 -7.08 -11.55 -4.18
CA ASN A 36 -6.12 -12.43 -3.50
C ASN A 36 -5.64 -11.95 -2.12
N ASP A 37 -5.79 -10.65 -1.82
CA ASP A 37 -5.07 -10.00 -0.70
C ASP A 37 -6.00 -9.32 0.30
N LEU A 38 -7.31 -9.57 0.22
CA LEU A 38 -8.28 -9.10 1.20
C LEU A 38 -8.10 -9.83 2.54
N THR A 39 -8.15 -9.07 3.62
CA THR A 39 -8.13 -9.58 4.99
C THR A 39 -9.53 -9.52 5.59
N ASP A 40 -10.00 -10.64 6.12
CA ASP A 40 -11.23 -10.68 6.91
C ASP A 40 -11.01 -10.08 8.31
N PHE A 41 -11.86 -9.11 8.65
CA PHE A 41 -11.94 -8.51 9.97
C PHE A 41 -13.40 -8.36 10.36
N LYS A 42 -13.82 -9.07 11.42
CA LYS A 42 -15.20 -9.07 11.93
C LYS A 42 -16.26 -9.39 10.87
N GLY A 43 -15.97 -10.34 9.98
CA GLY A 43 -16.88 -10.78 8.92
C GLY A 43 -16.98 -9.82 7.72
N SER A 44 -16.12 -8.81 7.65
CA SER A 44 -15.99 -7.91 6.50
C SER A 44 -14.59 -8.01 5.91
N LYS A 45 -14.50 -7.90 4.58
CA LYS A 45 -13.24 -7.97 3.84
C LYS A 45 -12.65 -6.58 3.63
N PHE A 46 -11.37 -6.43 3.92
CA PHE A 46 -10.65 -5.16 3.78
C PHE A 46 -9.35 -5.33 3.01
N LEU A 47 -9.04 -4.36 2.16
CA LEU A 47 -7.71 -4.21 1.59
C LEU A 47 -6.88 -3.31 2.50
N VAL A 48 -5.78 -3.84 3.05
CA VAL A 48 -4.91 -3.09 3.96
C VAL A 48 -3.72 -2.54 3.18
N ILE A 49 -3.63 -1.21 3.14
CA ILE A 49 -2.54 -0.49 2.47
C ILE A 49 -1.64 0.15 3.52
N GLU A 50 -0.34 -0.11 3.43
CA GLU A 50 0.68 0.52 4.25
C GLU A 50 1.52 1.49 3.41
N VAL A 51 1.74 2.68 3.95
CA VAL A 51 2.51 3.73 3.31
C VAL A 51 3.73 4.01 4.18
N ALA A 52 4.91 3.73 3.65
CA ALA A 52 6.18 3.93 4.34
C ALA A 52 6.93 5.13 3.75
N SER A 53 7.40 6.04 4.59
CA SER A 53 8.27 7.14 4.16
C SER A 53 9.65 6.62 3.77
N LEU A 54 10.18 7.09 2.66
CA LEU A 54 11.55 6.83 2.23
C LEU A 54 12.54 7.73 2.98
N LYS A 55 13.74 7.20 3.30
CA LYS A 55 14.84 7.99 3.89
C LYS A 55 15.29 9.14 2.99
N LYS A 56 15.20 8.96 1.67
CA LYS A 56 15.45 9.98 0.64
C LYS A 56 14.43 9.78 -0.48
N ALA A 57 13.95 10.88 -1.06
CA ALA A 57 13.07 10.81 -2.22
C ALA A 57 13.78 10.12 -3.41
N ASP A 58 13.02 9.44 -4.25
CA ASP A 58 13.58 8.85 -5.47
C ASP A 58 13.83 9.92 -6.56
N LYS A 59 14.45 9.51 -7.67
CA LYS A 59 14.77 10.40 -8.80
C LYS A 59 13.57 11.08 -9.46
N TYR A 60 12.34 10.68 -9.12
CA TYR A 60 11.10 11.27 -9.60
C TYR A 60 10.38 12.07 -8.51
N GLY A 61 11.05 12.36 -7.38
CA GLY A 61 10.49 13.14 -6.27
C GLY A 61 9.49 12.37 -5.41
N ARG A 62 9.43 11.04 -5.52
CA ARG A 62 8.52 10.22 -4.71
C ARG A 62 9.16 9.96 -3.35
N SER A 63 8.41 10.26 -2.29
CA SER A 63 8.90 10.22 -0.91
C SER A 63 8.33 9.07 -0.10
N HIS A 64 7.38 8.30 -0.66
CA HIS A 64 6.75 7.18 0.03
C HIS A 64 6.69 5.94 -0.87
N THR A 65 6.74 4.78 -0.22
CA THR A 65 6.51 3.47 -0.82
C THR A 65 5.20 2.90 -0.29
N VAL A 66 4.47 2.20 -1.14
CA VAL A 66 3.16 1.61 -0.82
C VAL A 66 3.23 0.10 -0.90
N TYR A 67 2.66 -0.54 0.11
CA TYR A 67 2.54 -2.00 0.21
C TYR A 67 1.08 -2.40 0.46
N ILE A 68 0.69 -3.54 -0.07
CA ILE A 68 -0.45 -4.31 0.44
C ILE A 68 0.08 -5.25 1.51
N ASN A 69 -0.57 -5.25 2.66
CA ASN A 69 -0.30 -6.23 3.71
C ASN A 69 -1.28 -7.39 3.58
N LYS A 70 -0.78 -8.54 3.14
CA LYS A 70 -1.51 -9.80 3.20
C LYS A 70 -1.20 -10.49 4.51
N LYS A 71 -2.23 -10.87 5.25
CA LYS A 71 -2.07 -11.73 6.42
C LYS A 71 -1.85 -13.17 5.93
N LEU A 72 -0.70 -13.76 6.23
CA LEU A 72 -0.45 -15.18 6.01
C LEU A 72 -1.12 -15.95 7.16
N GLU A 73 -1.90 -16.98 6.81
CA GLU A 73 -2.48 -17.93 7.75
C GLU A 73 -1.41 -18.82 8.39
#